data_AF-X0J5C6-F1
#
_entry.id   AF-X0J5C6-F1
#
_cell.length_a   1.000
_cell.length_b   1.000
_cell.length_c   1.000
_cell.angle_alpha   90.00
_cell.angle_beta   90.00
_cell.angle_gamma   90.00
#
_symmetry.space_group_name_H-M   'P 1'
#
loop_
_entity.id
_entity.type
_entity.pdbx_description
1 polymer ?
#
loop_
_entity_poly.entity_id
_entity_poly.type
_entity_poly.pdbx_seq_one_letter_code
_entity_poly.pdbx_strand_id
1 'polypeptide(L)'
;MAKQVLDLEREGIELKNIETEIYSIPQELDDLYRELIRGMGWDSLKLIQWICFAVQPLSLDELQWAILIDTDCLHKSLQECKRSKDYISDRERMKRRVQTLSCGLAEVTSDTKAVQFIHQSVKDLFVEKGLSALRESAKPDFVVGITHHRLSRTCIRYLAMEEIGRSAIQERDMTSEFPFLHYATTSWVAHTKQSDARSVPQDDLLEYFAGPLNTLMERWKGLV
;
A
#
# COMPACT_ATOMS: atom_id res chain seq x y z
N MET A 1 -2.02 23.47 2.08
CA MET A 1 -1.86 24.83 2.64
C MET A 1 -2.15 25.92 1.60
N ALA A 2 -1.29 26.19 0.62
CA ALA A 2 -1.53 27.30 -0.33
C ALA A 2 -2.85 27.17 -1.13
N LYS A 3 -3.23 25.94 -1.51
CA LYS A 3 -4.44 25.71 -2.31
C LYS A 3 -5.75 25.87 -1.52
N GLN A 4 -5.78 25.46 -0.25
CA GLN A 4 -6.94 25.63 0.63
C GLN A 4 -7.17 27.10 0.98
N VAL A 5 -6.10 27.87 1.21
CA VAL A 5 -6.19 29.32 1.43
C VAL A 5 -6.74 30.03 0.18
N LEU A 6 -6.31 29.60 -1.01
CA LEU A 6 -6.78 30.17 -2.29
C LEU A 6 -8.23 29.80 -2.63
N ASP A 7 -8.73 28.66 -2.16
CA ASP A 7 -10.12 28.24 -2.37
C ASP A 7 -11.06 28.97 -1.39
N LEU A 8 -10.63 29.22 -0.14
CA LEU A 8 -11.39 29.96 0.87
C LEU A 8 -11.50 31.47 0.58
N GLU A 9 -10.47 32.09 -0.03
CA GLU A 9 -10.56 33.48 -0.54
C GLU A 9 -11.56 33.63 -1.70
N ARG A 10 -11.73 32.60 -2.54
CA ARG A 10 -12.67 32.63 -3.68
C ARG A 10 -14.12 32.52 -3.26
N GLU A 11 -14.40 31.96 -2.09
CA GLU A 11 -15.76 31.76 -1.56
C GLU A 11 -16.26 32.95 -0.71
N GLY A 12 -15.47 34.01 -0.56
CA GLY A 12 -15.88 35.22 0.16
C GLY A 12 -16.08 34.99 1.66
N ILE A 13 -15.46 33.95 2.21
CA ILE A 13 -15.54 33.60 3.62
C ILE A 13 -14.80 34.68 4.44
N GLU A 14 -15.47 35.21 5.46
CA GLU A 14 -14.91 36.28 6.31
C GLU A 14 -13.53 35.91 6.83
N LEU A 15 -12.57 36.85 6.75
CA LEU A 15 -11.18 36.72 7.22
C LEU A 15 -11.06 36.09 8.62
N LYS A 16 -12.03 36.35 9.50
CA LYS A 16 -12.12 35.75 10.83
C LYS A 16 -12.24 34.22 10.82
N ASN A 17 -12.98 33.66 9.86
CA ASN A 17 -13.14 32.21 9.74
C ASN A 17 -11.84 31.55 9.26
N ILE A 18 -11.13 32.19 8.32
CA ILE A 18 -9.80 31.76 7.86
C ILE A 18 -8.79 31.84 9.01
N GLU A 19 -8.81 32.91 9.81
CA GLU A 19 -7.98 33.02 11.01
C GLU A 19 -8.30 31.90 12.00
N THR A 20 -9.56 31.61 12.32
CA THR A 20 -9.89 30.45 13.19
C THR A 20 -9.41 29.13 12.62
N GLU A 21 -9.51 28.93 11.31
CA GLU A 21 -9.03 27.71 10.65
C GLU A 21 -7.50 27.61 10.67
N ILE A 22 -6.78 28.74 10.65
CA ILE A 22 -5.32 28.80 10.80
C ILE A 22 -4.90 28.59 12.26
N TYR A 23 -5.64 29.16 13.21
CA TYR A 23 -5.37 29.01 14.65
C TYR A 23 -5.82 27.66 15.22
N SER A 24 -6.68 26.93 14.52
CA SER A 24 -7.04 25.54 14.85
C SER A 24 -6.00 24.53 14.35
N ILE A 25 -5.05 24.95 13.50
CA ILE A 25 -3.93 24.12 13.08
C ILE A 25 -3.04 23.85 14.30
N PRO A 26 -2.72 22.58 14.62
CA PRO A 26 -1.88 22.26 15.75
C PRO A 26 -0.53 22.99 15.70
N GLN A 27 -0.11 23.59 16.82
CA GLN A 27 1.12 24.39 16.90
C GLN A 27 2.39 23.57 16.64
N GLU A 28 2.31 22.24 16.77
CA GLU A 28 3.38 21.31 16.46
C GLU A 28 3.03 20.43 15.25
N LEU A 29 3.99 20.28 14.34
CA LEU A 29 3.87 19.47 13.14
C LEU A 29 3.49 18.01 13.44
N ASP A 30 3.95 17.49 14.59
CA ASP A 30 3.64 16.15 15.08
C ASP A 30 2.15 15.97 15.39
N ASP A 31 1.47 16.97 15.94
CA ASP A 31 0.06 16.90 16.29
C ASP A 31 -0.82 16.94 15.03
N LEU A 32 -0.48 17.79 14.07
CA LEU A 32 -1.12 17.81 12.75
C LEU A 32 -1.05 16.44 12.08
N TYR A 33 0.12 15.81 12.13
CA TYR A 33 0.30 14.48 11.60
C TYR A 33 -0.51 13.42 12.34
N ARG A 34 -0.61 13.48 13.66
CA ARG A 34 -1.45 12.56 14.45
C ARG A 34 -2.92 12.70 14.08
N GLU A 35 -3.41 13.91 13.88
CA GLU A 35 -4.79 14.15 13.44
C GLU A 35 -5.05 13.58 12.04
N LEU A 36 -4.12 13.81 11.10
CA LEU A 36 -4.20 13.22 9.76
C LEU A 36 -4.29 11.69 9.84
N ILE A 37 -3.43 11.06 10.64
CA ILE A 37 -3.39 9.60 10.81
C ILE A 37 -4.68 9.07 11.43
N ARG A 38 -5.25 9.76 12.43
CA ARG A 38 -6.52 9.39 13.05
C ARG A 38 -7.70 9.47 12.07
N GLY A 39 -7.65 10.37 11.10
CA GLY A 39 -8.67 10.49 10.05
C GLY A 39 -8.54 9.47 8.92
N MET A 40 -7.47 8.66 8.89
CA MET A 40 -7.23 7.73 7.77
C MET A 40 -8.15 6.51 7.82
N GLY A 41 -8.82 6.25 6.69
CA GLY A 41 -9.54 5.01 6.47
C GLY A 41 -8.62 3.85 6.07
N TRP A 42 -9.18 2.64 6.01
CA TRP A 42 -8.44 1.41 5.70
C TRP A 42 -7.58 1.46 4.43
N ASP A 43 -8.09 2.05 3.35
CA ASP A 43 -7.34 2.18 2.08
C ASP A 43 -6.12 3.09 2.21
N SER A 44 -6.23 4.17 2.99
CA SER A 44 -5.10 5.03 3.33
C SER A 44 -4.05 4.25 4.11
N LEU A 45 -4.47 3.41 5.06
CA LEU A 45 -3.52 2.59 5.84
C LEU A 45 -2.76 1.61 4.95
N LYS A 46 -3.45 0.94 4.02
CA LYS A 46 -2.80 0.05 3.05
C LYS A 46 -1.76 0.79 2.22
N LEU A 47 -2.12 1.97 1.71
CA LEU A 47 -1.23 2.82 0.92
C LEU A 47 0.01 3.24 1.73
N ILE A 48 -0.16 3.63 2.98
CA ILE A 48 0.95 4.03 3.85
C ILE A 48 1.84 2.81 4.18
N GLN A 49 1.26 1.64 4.45
CA GLN A 49 1.98 0.40 4.75
C GLN A 49 2.88 -0.05 3.60
N TRP A 50 2.30 -0.31 2.42
CA TRP A 50 2.71 0.32 1.17
C TRP A 50 4.11 0.95 1.09
N ILE A 51 4.08 2.27 1.17
CA ILE A 51 5.19 3.17 0.96
C ILE A 51 6.25 3.02 2.06
N CYS A 52 5.85 2.69 3.30
CA CYS A 52 6.76 2.60 4.44
C CYS A 52 7.63 1.33 4.42
N PHE A 53 7.01 0.17 4.16
CA PHE A 53 7.59 -1.15 4.45
C PHE A 53 7.86 -1.99 3.22
N ALA A 54 7.59 -1.47 2.03
CA ALA A 54 8.02 -2.12 0.81
C ALA A 54 9.55 -2.31 0.79
N VAL A 55 9.99 -3.46 0.28
CA VAL A 55 11.42 -3.81 0.16
C VAL A 55 12.13 -2.86 -0.81
N GLN A 56 11.41 -2.41 -1.83
CA GLN A 56 11.81 -1.40 -2.81
C GLN A 56 10.59 -0.51 -3.13
N PRO A 57 10.76 0.75 -3.54
CA PRO A 57 9.65 1.60 -3.94
C PRO A 57 8.82 0.98 -5.07
N LEU A 58 7.49 0.94 -4.91
CA LEU A 58 6.58 0.43 -5.94
C LEU A 58 6.30 1.52 -6.97
N SER A 59 6.24 1.14 -8.24
CA SER A 59 5.61 1.95 -9.28
C SER A 59 4.12 2.14 -9.01
N LEU A 60 3.51 3.13 -9.66
CA LEU A 60 2.07 3.40 -9.52
C LEU A 60 1.20 2.17 -9.89
N ASP A 61 1.59 1.41 -10.91
CA ASP A 61 0.86 0.24 -11.38
C ASP A 61 1.02 -0.95 -10.43
N GLU A 62 2.24 -1.19 -9.92
CA GLU A 62 2.51 -2.19 -8.89
C GLU A 62 1.71 -1.91 -7.62
N LEU A 63 1.71 -0.65 -7.16
CA LEU A 63 1.00 -0.22 -5.97
C LEU A 63 -0.52 -0.39 -6.11
N GLN A 64 -1.08 -0.11 -7.28
CA GLN A 64 -2.50 -0.32 -7.53
C GLN A 64 -2.88 -1.79 -7.33
N TRP A 65 -2.11 -2.71 -7.90
CA TRP A 65 -2.32 -4.14 -7.70
C TRP A 65 -2.17 -4.53 -6.23
N ALA A 66 -1.11 -4.06 -5.56
CA ALA A 66 -0.84 -4.34 -4.17
C ALA A 66 -1.99 -3.90 -3.23
N ILE A 67 -2.65 -2.78 -3.52
CA ILE A 67 -3.82 -2.30 -2.76
C ILE A 67 -5.10 -3.09 -3.13
N LEU A 68 -5.26 -3.47 -4.40
CA LEU A 68 -6.46 -4.14 -4.92
C LEU A 68 -6.58 -5.62 -4.50
N ILE A 69 -5.45 -6.32 -4.44
CA ILE A 69 -5.38 -7.77 -4.13
C ILE A 69 -5.40 -8.04 -2.63
N ASP A 70 -5.13 -7.01 -1.84
CA ASP A 70 -4.98 -7.04 -0.38
C ASP A 70 -5.87 -8.07 0.33
N THR A 71 -5.44 -8.55 1.49
CA THR A 71 -5.86 -9.81 2.13
C THR A 71 -7.35 -10.15 2.17
N ASP A 72 -8.24 -9.17 2.06
CA ASP A 72 -9.70 -9.33 2.05
C ASP A 72 -10.29 -9.51 0.64
N CYS A 73 -9.47 -9.46 -0.41
CA CYS A 73 -9.89 -9.66 -1.79
C CYS A 73 -10.39 -11.10 -1.97
N LEU A 74 -11.63 -11.24 -2.43
CA LEU A 74 -12.25 -12.56 -2.63
C LEU A 74 -12.05 -13.11 -4.04
N HIS A 75 -11.40 -12.32 -4.91
CA HIS A 75 -11.16 -12.67 -6.30
C HIS A 75 -10.07 -13.71 -6.44
N LYS A 76 -10.25 -14.62 -7.40
CA LYS A 76 -9.29 -15.69 -7.74
C LYS A 76 -8.51 -15.38 -9.00
N SER A 77 -8.95 -14.39 -9.77
CA SER A 77 -8.32 -13.98 -11.03
C SER A 77 -8.10 -12.47 -11.12
N LEU A 78 -7.07 -12.06 -11.86
CA LEU A 78 -6.78 -10.67 -12.16
C LEU A 78 -7.90 -10.02 -12.99
N GLN A 79 -8.59 -10.78 -13.83
CA GLN A 79 -9.76 -10.30 -14.57
C GLN A 79 -10.93 -9.93 -13.66
N GLU A 80 -11.20 -10.71 -12.61
CA GLU A 80 -12.20 -10.34 -11.60
C GLU A 80 -11.81 -9.05 -10.87
N CYS A 81 -10.54 -8.93 -10.46
CA CYS A 81 -10.02 -7.71 -9.85
C CYS A 81 -10.21 -6.48 -10.77
N LYS A 82 -9.93 -6.61 -12.08
CA LYS A 82 -10.13 -5.53 -13.07
C LYS A 82 -11.60 -5.12 -13.25
N ARG A 83 -12.54 -6.03 -13.01
CA ARG A 83 -13.99 -5.75 -13.09
C ARG A 83 -14.54 -5.13 -11.82
N SER A 84 -13.79 -5.15 -10.72
CA SER A 84 -14.20 -4.50 -9.48
C SER A 84 -14.25 -2.98 -9.65
N LYS A 85 -15.10 -2.33 -8.87
CA LYS A 85 -15.22 -0.86 -8.81
C LYS A 85 -13.94 -0.16 -8.30
N ASP A 86 -13.08 -0.91 -7.64
CA ASP A 86 -11.86 -0.39 -6.99
C ASP A 86 -10.67 -0.37 -7.96
N TYR A 87 -10.78 -1.03 -9.13
CA TYR A 87 -9.80 -0.93 -10.20
C TYR A 87 -9.91 0.39 -10.96
N ILE A 88 -8.77 1.05 -11.16
CA ILE A 88 -8.67 2.32 -11.88
C ILE A 88 -7.81 2.11 -13.13
N SER A 89 -8.39 2.20 -14.32
CA SER A 89 -7.63 2.07 -15.58
C SER A 89 -6.87 3.34 -15.97
N ASP A 90 -7.31 4.50 -15.48
CA ASP A 90 -6.71 5.79 -15.81
C ASP A 90 -5.61 6.15 -14.80
N ARG A 91 -4.39 6.30 -15.33
CA ARG A 91 -3.19 6.63 -14.57
C ARG A 91 -3.33 7.93 -13.77
N GLU A 92 -3.93 8.97 -14.34
CA GLU A 92 -4.09 10.26 -13.65
C GLU A 92 -5.16 10.20 -12.56
N ARG A 93 -6.16 9.32 -12.69
CA ARG A 93 -7.08 9.01 -11.59
C ARG A 93 -6.38 8.21 -10.49
N MET A 94 -5.51 7.26 -10.82
CA MET A 94 -4.76 6.51 -9.81
C MET A 94 -3.77 7.40 -9.06
N LYS A 95 -3.07 8.30 -9.77
CA LYS A 95 -2.20 9.31 -9.14
C LYS A 95 -2.99 10.21 -8.17
N ARG A 96 -4.17 10.68 -8.57
CA ARG A 96 -5.07 11.44 -7.69
C ARG A 96 -5.51 10.60 -6.48
N ARG A 97 -5.83 9.31 -6.67
CA ARG A 97 -6.17 8.41 -5.56
C ARG A 97 -5.03 8.28 -4.55
N VAL A 98 -3.79 8.14 -5.01
CA VAL A 98 -2.60 8.12 -4.11
C VAL A 98 -2.51 9.43 -3.32
N GLN A 99 -2.67 10.58 -3.98
CA GLN A 99 -2.64 11.88 -3.31
C GLN A 99 -3.78 12.02 -2.29
N THR A 100 -5.01 11.60 -2.63
CA THR A 100 -6.16 11.67 -1.72
C THR A 100 -5.96 10.75 -0.52
N LEU A 101 -5.61 9.48 -0.74
CA LEU A 101 -5.46 8.49 0.33
C LEU A 101 -4.29 8.81 1.26
N SER A 102 -3.23 9.44 0.75
CA SER A 102 -2.08 9.88 1.57
C SER A 102 -2.28 11.27 2.19
N CYS A 103 -3.43 11.92 2.00
CA CYS A 103 -3.64 13.32 2.41
C CYS A 103 -2.60 14.30 1.83
N GLY A 104 -2.12 14.03 0.62
CA GLY A 104 -1.09 14.82 -0.06
C GLY A 104 0.34 14.55 0.43
N LEU A 105 0.53 13.55 1.31
CA LEU A 105 1.84 13.21 1.85
C LEU A 105 2.67 12.31 0.94
N ALA A 106 2.04 11.70 -0.07
CA ALA A 106 2.72 10.89 -1.06
C ALA A 106 2.59 11.46 -2.48
N GLU A 107 3.62 11.23 -3.27
CA GLU A 107 3.70 11.62 -4.67
C GLU A 107 4.16 10.47 -5.56
N VAL A 108 4.01 10.67 -6.88
CA VAL A 108 4.55 9.78 -7.90
C VAL A 108 5.70 10.51 -8.57
N THR A 109 6.90 9.97 -8.47
CA THR A 109 8.10 10.62 -9.00
C THR A 109 8.09 10.67 -10.53
N SER A 110 8.80 11.63 -11.11
CA SER A 110 8.91 11.79 -12.57
C SER A 110 9.92 10.83 -13.21
N ASP A 111 10.92 10.39 -12.45
CA ASP A 111 12.09 9.63 -12.90
C ASP A 111 11.82 8.12 -12.94
N THR A 112 11.50 7.53 -11.80
CA THR A 112 11.26 6.10 -11.59
C THR A 112 9.78 5.75 -11.66
N LYS A 113 8.90 6.76 -11.68
CA LYS A 113 7.44 6.61 -11.58
C LYS A 113 7.03 5.84 -10.31
N ALA A 114 7.89 5.86 -9.30
CA ALA A 114 7.67 5.22 -8.02
C ALA A 114 6.81 6.10 -7.13
N VAL A 115 6.10 5.47 -6.20
CA VAL A 115 5.31 6.16 -5.18
C VAL A 115 6.15 6.29 -3.91
N GLN A 116 6.29 7.52 -3.42
CA GLN A 116 7.08 7.84 -2.24
C GLN A 116 6.43 8.93 -1.41
N PHE A 117 6.91 9.12 -0.18
CA PHE A 117 6.58 10.31 0.59
C PHE A 117 7.27 11.55 0.03
N ILE A 118 6.60 12.70 0.15
CA ILE A 118 7.16 14.00 -0.27
C ILE A 118 8.37 14.42 0.58
N HIS A 119 8.55 13.84 1.76
CA HIS A 119 9.67 14.13 2.66
C HIS A 119 9.99 12.95 3.59
N GLN A 120 11.27 12.78 3.95
CA GLN A 120 11.73 11.68 4.80
C GLN A 120 11.08 11.70 6.21
N SER A 121 10.86 12.88 6.79
CA SER A 121 10.23 13.01 8.12
C SER A 121 8.83 12.41 8.19
N VAL A 122 8.10 12.37 7.07
CA VAL A 122 6.78 11.75 6.99
C VAL A 122 6.90 10.24 7.16
N LYS A 123 7.91 9.64 6.52
CA LYS A 123 8.21 8.21 6.67
C LYS A 123 8.55 7.89 8.12
N ASP A 124 9.45 8.67 8.72
CA ASP A 124 9.91 8.46 10.09
C ASP A 124 8.74 8.52 11.09
N LEU A 125 7.86 9.51 10.91
CA LEU A 125 6.62 9.63 11.68
C LEU A 125 5.72 8.39 11.54
N PHE A 126 5.45 7.90 10.33
CA PHE A 126 4.59 6.73 10.15
C PHE A 126 5.18 5.45 10.74
N VAL A 127 6.50 5.29 10.64
CA VAL A 127 7.23 4.14 11.18
C VAL A 127 7.26 4.17 12.71
N GLU A 128 7.54 5.32 13.32
CA GLU A 128 7.67 5.44 14.78
C GLU A 128 6.33 5.52 15.51
N LYS A 129 5.42 6.37 15.00
CA LYS A 129 4.23 6.83 15.73
C LYS A 129 2.94 6.45 15.03
N GLY A 130 2.94 6.48 13.70
CA GLY A 130 1.72 6.34 12.90
C GLY A 130 1.09 4.97 13.00
N LEU A 131 1.86 3.90 12.81
CA LEU A 131 1.33 2.54 12.88
C LEU A 131 0.76 2.15 14.24
N SER A 132 1.40 2.58 15.33
CA SER A 132 0.93 2.31 16.69
C SER A 132 -0.33 3.10 17.02
N ALA A 133 -0.48 4.32 16.50
CA ALA A 133 -1.70 5.12 16.63
C ALA A 133 -2.91 4.47 15.91
N LEU A 134 -2.67 3.60 14.94
CA LEU A 134 -3.70 2.91 14.16
C LEU A 134 -4.19 1.60 14.80
N ARG A 135 -3.40 1.02 15.70
CA ARG A 135 -3.84 -0.09 16.57
C ARG A 135 -3.50 0.25 18.01
N GLU A 136 -4.42 0.97 18.65
CA GLU A 136 -4.36 1.22 20.08
C GLU A 136 -4.07 -0.10 20.83
N SER A 137 -3.04 -0.10 21.69
CA SER A 137 -2.52 -1.22 22.51
C SER A 137 -1.46 -2.17 21.94
N ALA A 138 -1.10 -2.10 20.65
CA ALA A 138 -0.03 -2.95 20.11
C ALA A 138 1.36 -2.32 20.26
N LYS A 139 2.38 -3.14 20.58
CA LYS A 139 3.79 -2.69 20.56
C LYS A 139 4.18 -2.27 19.13
N PRO A 140 4.94 -1.18 18.93
CA PRO A 140 5.32 -0.71 17.59
C PRO A 140 5.94 -1.81 16.72
N ASP A 141 6.89 -2.57 17.27
CA ASP A 141 7.52 -3.69 16.56
C ASP A 141 6.52 -4.75 16.14
N PHE A 142 5.53 -5.08 16.97
CA PHE A 142 4.53 -6.07 16.62
C PHE A 142 3.63 -5.58 15.47
N VAL A 143 3.31 -4.27 15.41
CA VAL A 143 2.53 -3.69 14.30
C VAL A 143 3.34 -3.72 13.00
N VAL A 144 4.64 -3.49 13.05
CA VAL A 144 5.54 -3.65 11.91
C VAL A 144 5.53 -5.11 11.43
N GLY A 145 5.60 -6.07 12.35
CA GLY A 145 5.53 -7.50 12.03
C GLY A 145 4.22 -7.86 11.32
N ILE A 146 3.08 -7.42 11.85
CA ILE A 146 1.75 -7.63 11.24
C ILE A 146 1.68 -6.99 9.84
N THR A 147 2.29 -5.81 9.68
CA THR A 147 2.34 -5.13 8.39
C THR A 147 3.11 -6.00 7.39
N HIS A 148 4.32 -6.44 7.74
CA HIS A 148 5.08 -7.34 6.87
C HIS A 148 4.32 -8.65 6.58
N HIS A 149 3.61 -9.23 7.54
CA HIS A 149 2.75 -10.41 7.31
C HIS A 149 1.68 -10.15 6.25
N ARG A 150 0.99 -9.01 6.34
CA ARG A 150 -0.02 -8.60 5.36
C ARG A 150 0.59 -8.44 3.97
N LEU A 151 1.75 -7.80 3.87
CA LEU A 151 2.45 -7.55 2.62
C LEU A 151 2.88 -8.89 1.97
N SER A 152 3.40 -9.85 2.74
CA SER A 152 3.69 -11.19 2.22
C SER A 152 2.45 -11.92 1.73
N ARG A 153 1.34 -11.86 2.47
CA ARG A 153 0.06 -12.48 2.05
C ARG A 153 -0.42 -11.91 0.72
N THR A 154 -0.33 -10.60 0.54
CA THR A 154 -0.71 -9.95 -0.72
C THR A 154 0.17 -10.40 -1.89
N CYS A 155 1.49 -10.52 -1.69
CA CYS A 155 2.39 -11.05 -2.72
C CYS A 155 2.02 -12.49 -3.09
N ILE A 156 1.86 -13.38 -2.10
CA ILE A 156 1.51 -14.78 -2.33
C ILE A 156 0.15 -14.90 -3.03
N ARG A 157 -0.83 -14.08 -2.64
CA ARG A 157 -2.14 -14.02 -3.27
C ARG A 157 -2.06 -13.61 -4.73
N TYR A 158 -1.28 -12.59 -5.06
CA TYR A 158 -1.08 -12.20 -6.46
C TYR A 158 -0.52 -13.35 -7.29
N LEU A 159 0.51 -13.99 -6.76
CA LEU A 159 1.18 -15.12 -7.40
C LEU A 159 0.28 -16.36 -7.54
N ALA A 160 -0.76 -16.47 -6.71
CA ALA A 160 -1.77 -17.52 -6.76
C ALA A 160 -2.90 -17.27 -7.78
N MET A 161 -2.95 -16.07 -8.39
CA MET A 161 -4.00 -15.72 -9.36
C MET A 161 -3.92 -16.59 -10.61
N GLU A 162 -5.08 -16.91 -11.18
CA GLU A 162 -5.19 -17.86 -12.30
C GLU A 162 -4.32 -17.50 -13.51
N GLU A 163 -4.25 -16.22 -13.86
CA GLU A 163 -3.48 -15.74 -15.01
C GLU A 163 -1.98 -15.93 -14.81
N ILE A 164 -1.47 -15.70 -13.59
CA ILE A 164 -0.06 -15.90 -13.27
C ILE A 164 0.30 -17.38 -13.42
N GLY A 165 -0.54 -18.27 -12.88
CA GLY A 165 -0.35 -19.71 -13.01
C GLY A 165 -0.39 -20.20 -14.45
N ARG A 166 -1.32 -19.67 -15.28
CA ARG A 166 -1.43 -20.04 -16.70
C ARG A 166 -0.24 -19.55 -17.51
N SER A 167 0.25 -18.34 -17.28
CA SER A 167 1.38 -17.78 -18.04
C SER A 167 2.72 -18.41 -17.65
N ALA A 168 2.91 -18.81 -16.39
CA ALA A 168 4.10 -19.55 -15.96
C ALA A 168 4.28 -20.89 -16.70
N ILE A 169 3.18 -21.58 -17.03
CA ILE A 169 3.19 -22.83 -17.81
C ILE A 169 3.57 -22.57 -19.28
N GLN A 170 3.33 -21.36 -19.78
CA GLN A 170 3.48 -20.99 -21.20
C GLN A 170 4.79 -20.24 -21.50
N GLU A 171 5.68 -20.06 -20.51
CA GLU A 171 6.99 -19.39 -20.64
C GLU A 171 6.94 -18.05 -21.39
N ARG A 172 5.88 -17.26 -21.21
CA ARG A 172 5.77 -15.92 -21.82
C ARG A 172 6.59 -14.89 -21.05
N ASP A 173 7.03 -13.84 -21.73
CA ASP A 173 7.48 -12.62 -21.05
C ASP A 173 6.28 -11.98 -20.33
N MET A 174 6.29 -12.09 -19.01
CA MET A 174 5.18 -11.75 -18.12
C MET A 174 5.31 -10.35 -17.51
N THR A 175 6.48 -9.72 -17.63
CA THR A 175 6.81 -8.52 -16.85
C THR A 175 5.97 -7.30 -17.24
N SER A 176 5.63 -7.16 -18.53
CA SER A 176 4.77 -6.09 -19.02
C SER A 176 3.28 -6.35 -18.80
N GLU A 177 2.86 -7.61 -18.76
CA GLU A 177 1.44 -8.00 -18.60
C GLU A 177 1.01 -7.96 -17.12
N PHE A 178 1.94 -8.23 -16.21
CA PHE A 178 1.68 -8.40 -14.78
C PHE A 178 2.60 -7.47 -13.96
N PRO A 179 2.24 -6.19 -13.80
CA PRO A 179 3.14 -5.18 -13.22
C PRO A 179 3.70 -5.56 -11.84
N PHE A 180 2.89 -6.22 -11.00
CA PHE A 180 3.27 -6.58 -9.63
C PHE A 180 4.06 -7.88 -9.52
N LEU A 181 4.29 -8.60 -10.62
CA LEU A 181 4.89 -9.93 -10.61
C LEU A 181 6.33 -9.93 -10.10
N HIS A 182 7.14 -9.00 -10.58
CA HIS A 182 8.55 -8.94 -10.21
C HIS A 182 8.70 -8.65 -8.71
N TYR A 183 8.02 -7.61 -8.22
CA TYR A 183 7.99 -7.29 -6.79
C TYR A 183 7.50 -8.48 -5.96
N ALA A 184 6.35 -9.06 -6.31
CA ALA A 184 5.76 -10.15 -5.55
C ALA A 184 6.68 -11.36 -5.47
N THR A 185 7.32 -11.75 -6.57
CA THR A 185 8.23 -12.91 -6.64
C THR A 185 9.50 -12.71 -5.82
N THR A 186 10.08 -11.50 -5.87
CA THR A 186 11.37 -11.19 -5.25
C THR A 186 11.27 -10.75 -3.78
N SER A 187 10.13 -10.23 -3.36
CA SER A 187 10.00 -9.55 -2.06
C SER A 187 9.19 -10.32 -1.01
N TRP A 188 8.36 -11.30 -1.38
CA TRP A 188 7.48 -11.98 -0.42
C TRP A 188 8.25 -12.65 0.73
N VAL A 189 9.38 -13.30 0.44
CA VAL A 189 10.24 -13.94 1.45
C VAL A 189 10.87 -12.93 2.40
N ALA A 190 11.22 -11.74 1.90
CA ALA A 190 11.78 -10.71 2.76
C ALA A 190 10.71 -10.20 3.74
N HIS A 191 9.46 -10.07 3.30
CA HIS A 191 8.34 -9.74 4.18
C HIS A 191 8.09 -10.82 5.23
N THR A 192 8.06 -12.11 4.86
CA THR A 192 7.85 -13.20 5.84
C THR A 192 8.96 -13.25 6.89
N LYS A 193 10.22 -13.03 6.49
CA LYS A 193 11.37 -12.93 7.43
C LYS A 193 11.23 -11.77 8.41
N GLN A 194 10.77 -10.60 7.95
CA GLN A 194 10.57 -9.44 8.82
C GLN A 194 9.42 -9.64 9.81
N SER A 195 8.37 -10.36 9.39
CA SER A 195 7.24 -10.78 10.24
C SER A 195 7.69 -11.78 11.31
N ASP A 196 8.44 -12.81 10.91
CA ASP A 196 8.94 -13.88 11.79
C ASP A 196 9.92 -13.34 12.86
N ALA A 197 10.83 -12.45 12.45
CA ALA A 197 11.74 -11.76 13.36
C ALA A 197 11.04 -10.96 14.47
N ARG A 198 9.74 -10.70 14.33
CA ARG A 198 8.88 -9.98 15.29
C ARG A 198 7.84 -10.89 15.95
N SER A 199 8.01 -12.21 15.82
CA SER A 199 7.20 -13.25 16.45
C SER A 199 5.71 -13.17 16.09
N VAL A 200 5.40 -12.74 14.87
CA VAL A 200 4.03 -12.78 14.34
C VAL A 200 3.77 -14.19 13.79
N PRO A 201 2.70 -14.88 14.22
CA PRO A 201 2.33 -16.18 13.66
C PRO A 201 1.99 -16.08 12.17
N GLN A 202 2.44 -17.06 11.37
CA GLN A 202 2.29 -17.07 9.90
C GLN A 202 1.77 -18.42 9.37
N ASP A 203 1.12 -19.22 10.22
CA ASP A 203 0.64 -20.55 9.85
C ASP A 203 -0.40 -20.51 8.72
N ASP A 204 -1.13 -19.40 8.58
CA ASP A 204 -2.09 -19.18 7.51
C ASP A 204 -1.44 -19.09 6.12
N LEU A 205 -0.13 -18.82 6.04
CA LEU A 205 0.58 -18.84 4.77
C LEU A 205 0.59 -20.24 4.15
N LEU A 206 0.56 -21.29 4.99
CA LEU A 206 0.55 -22.67 4.54
C LEU A 206 -0.71 -23.02 3.74
N GLU A 207 -1.84 -22.35 4.01
CA GLU A 207 -3.10 -22.58 3.30
C GLU A 207 -2.98 -22.25 1.80
N TYR A 208 -2.15 -21.25 1.45
CA TYR A 208 -1.88 -20.90 0.05
C TYR A 208 -1.10 -21.99 -0.68
N PHE A 209 -0.31 -22.78 0.04
CA PHE A 209 0.49 -23.88 -0.53
C PHE A 209 -0.20 -25.24 -0.44
N ALA A 210 -1.14 -25.43 0.51
CA ALA A 210 -1.79 -26.71 0.82
C ALA A 210 -3.03 -27.05 -0.04
N GLY A 211 -3.50 -26.14 -0.90
CA GLY A 211 -4.62 -26.41 -1.80
C GLY A 211 -4.30 -27.49 -2.84
N PRO A 212 -5.28 -27.94 -3.66
CA PRO A 212 -5.02 -28.79 -4.85
C PRO A 212 -4.00 -28.16 -5.83
N LEU A 213 -3.68 -26.88 -5.60
CA LEU A 213 -2.55 -26.10 -6.06
C LEU A 213 -1.21 -26.37 -5.30
N ASN A 214 -0.83 -27.64 -5.03
CA ASN A 214 0.60 -28.01 -4.89
C ASN A 214 1.46 -27.58 -6.11
N THR A 215 0.82 -26.99 -7.13
CA THR A 215 1.40 -26.31 -8.27
C THR A 215 1.94 -24.91 -8.00
N LEU A 216 1.72 -24.24 -6.85
CA LEU A 216 2.29 -22.89 -6.65
C LEU A 216 3.83 -22.89 -6.64
N MET A 217 4.44 -23.80 -5.88
CA MET A 217 5.90 -23.99 -5.90
C MET A 217 6.39 -24.49 -7.27
N GLU A 218 5.66 -25.38 -7.94
CA GLU A 218 6.02 -25.83 -9.30
C GLU A 218 5.88 -24.73 -10.36
N ARG A 219 4.87 -23.86 -10.26
CA ARG A 219 4.64 -22.69 -11.14
C ARG A 219 5.74 -21.64 -10.93
N TRP A 220 6.25 -21.50 -9.71
CA TRP A 220 7.29 -20.52 -9.40
C TRP A 220 8.70 -20.97 -9.79
N LYS A 221 8.94 -22.27 -10.02
CA LYS A 221 10.23 -22.74 -10.55
C LYS A 221 10.61 -22.10 -11.89
N GLY A 222 9.63 -21.63 -12.68
CA GLY A 222 9.86 -20.92 -13.93
C GLY A 222 10.00 -19.39 -13.80
N LEU A 223 9.89 -18.83 -12.59
CA LEU A 223 9.95 -17.39 -12.34
C LEU A 223 11.27 -16.90 -11.71
N VAL A 224 12.17 -17.83 -11.33
CA VAL A 224 13.50 -17.59 -10.73
C VAL A 224 14.57 -18.13 -11.66
#